data_AF-A0A388L3C3-F1
#
_entry.id   AF-A0A388L3C3-F1
#
_cell.length_a   1.000
_cell.length_b   1.000
_cell.length_c   1.000
_cell.angle_alpha   90.00
_cell.angle_beta   90.00
_cell.angle_gamma   90.00
#
_symmetry.space_group_name_H-M   'P 1'
#
loop_
_entity.id
_entity.type
_entity.pdbx_description
1 polymer ?
#
loop_
_entity_poly.entity_id
_entity_poly.type
_entity_poly.pdbx_seq_one_letter_code
_entity_poly.pdbx_strand_id
1 'polypeptide(L)'
;MAGHGDNRDYGSGSRNPGGGGRDYDGYREYEVGTVVMTGTGEMAAIGVKAVTEGSAGLDRTRRILPIDPLESKVSEIGKSVTAVCQYVEVEQQKKASKERRKAERKESEERAAAERAEAELIKKKKEDKARKEVERKEEIHKSLDIKMAVRVGELRENVREDIRSEIREAIGELCRVVSHGKEKVVEVVKSGAESSASSSETDELSMHTRNLCITEKRKRGPETAVEGSPPMELPPKRTPKRTPRQSRFDGLVFTPLDRNPGETVVMCPKINYEAMMDMFIRSTGYTIITSDEKVVLLEIKEDMKAAGLQQFVRWDNKGTLDSAYVIPKHKDLTRYRPIWPTYNEPMVRTSRVVARGLNFLLSKLPTNDHFNLPAVSQLTAKLNRVNTKIRRLGSLTNLTAQTFDIKDMFSRLPHVDIMKAVRWLLNFHSEKGHTFMRVNTRGRGASFGLTTRADHWRKVEFVDLCKFVEIALQHTYTHATTVLLRQDVGIPMGKSTSPPLACILCAYAKVTFLRSLGRYAHNVFGIRLMDDVLLVVASLSGVNDIIEVNSSGATVANMVIGSFSPTRLAMSAPRSPPSSRSV
;
A
#
# COMPACT_ATOMS: atom_id res chain seq x y z
N MET A 1 -12.76 -3.87 13.62
CA MET A 1 -13.10 -4.83 12.55
C MET A 1 -11.80 -5.42 12.05
N ALA A 2 -11.57 -6.72 12.29
CA ALA A 2 -10.33 -7.40 11.95
C ALA A 2 -10.51 -8.15 10.63
N GLY A 3 -9.68 -7.87 9.63
CA GLY A 3 -9.59 -8.64 8.39
C GLY A 3 -8.64 -9.81 8.57
N HIS A 4 -9.12 -11.02 8.29
CA HIS A 4 -8.31 -12.23 8.20
C HIS A 4 -7.28 -12.10 7.06
N GLY A 5 -6.01 -12.33 7.39
CA GLY A 5 -4.94 -12.57 6.42
C GLY A 5 -4.82 -14.08 6.22
N ASP A 6 -5.25 -14.58 5.06
CA ASP A 6 -4.98 -15.95 4.64
C ASP A 6 -3.56 -16.02 4.04
N ASN A 7 -2.68 -16.66 4.81
CA ASN A 7 -1.47 -17.31 4.34
C ASN A 7 -1.88 -18.59 3.60
N ARG A 8 -1.54 -18.73 2.32
CA ARG A 8 -1.38 -20.06 1.69
C ARG A 8 -0.16 -20.10 0.78
N ASP A 9 0.52 -21.22 0.93
CA ASP A 9 1.80 -21.62 0.39
C ASP A 9 1.94 -21.60 -1.13
N TYR A 10 3.18 -21.37 -1.53
CA TYR A 10 3.67 -21.45 -2.90
C TYR A 10 3.90 -22.91 -3.31
N GLY A 11 3.16 -23.36 -4.31
CA GLY A 11 3.61 -24.39 -5.25
C GLY A 11 3.76 -23.77 -6.63
N SER A 12 4.97 -23.32 -7.00
CA SER A 12 5.25 -22.81 -8.35
C SER A 12 6.37 -23.62 -9.00
N GLY A 13 5.96 -24.50 -9.92
CA GLY A 13 6.84 -25.13 -10.89
C GLY A 13 7.33 -24.14 -11.94
N SER A 14 8.63 -24.20 -12.18
CA SER A 14 9.41 -23.48 -13.17
C SER A 14 8.87 -23.59 -14.61
N ARG A 15 8.98 -22.50 -15.38
CA ARG A 15 9.35 -22.55 -16.81
C ARG A 15 9.88 -21.18 -17.26
N ASN A 16 11.16 -21.17 -17.60
CA ASN A 16 11.86 -20.20 -18.45
C ASN A 16 11.19 -20.14 -19.84
N PRO A 17 11.34 -19.02 -20.57
CA PRO A 17 12.41 -18.98 -21.59
C PRO A 17 13.13 -17.62 -21.73
N GLY A 18 14.46 -17.66 -21.83
CA GLY A 18 15.21 -16.77 -22.73
C GLY A 18 15.13 -17.34 -24.16
N GLY A 19 15.49 -16.66 -25.25
CA GLY A 19 16.18 -15.39 -25.46
C GLY A 19 16.88 -15.50 -26.84
N GLY A 20 16.84 -14.42 -27.64
CA GLY A 20 17.60 -14.22 -28.90
C GLY A 20 17.00 -14.90 -30.14
N GLY A 21 17.01 -14.36 -31.36
CA GLY A 21 17.54 -13.11 -31.91
C GLY A 21 18.01 -13.33 -33.37
N ARG A 22 17.66 -12.38 -34.26
CA ARG A 22 18.22 -12.04 -35.61
C ARG A 22 17.76 -12.80 -36.88
N ASP A 23 17.02 -12.07 -37.71
CA ASP A 23 17.18 -11.71 -39.14
C ASP A 23 18.12 -12.53 -40.05
N TYR A 24 17.62 -12.98 -41.21
CA TYR A 24 18.02 -12.58 -42.58
C TYR A 24 17.11 -13.22 -43.66
N ASP A 25 17.08 -12.55 -44.83
CA ASP A 25 16.29 -12.70 -46.07
C ASP A 25 16.08 -14.09 -46.71
N GLY A 26 15.07 -14.21 -47.58
CA GLY A 26 15.10 -15.18 -48.68
C GLY A 26 13.76 -15.52 -49.35
N TYR A 27 13.64 -15.16 -50.63
CA TYR A 27 12.53 -15.36 -51.57
C TYR A 27 12.19 -16.83 -51.96
N ARG A 28 10.98 -16.97 -52.55
CA ARG A 28 10.49 -17.95 -53.59
C ARG A 28 9.70 -19.23 -53.20
N GLU A 29 8.38 -19.15 -53.47
CA GLU A 29 7.59 -19.84 -54.54
C GLU A 29 7.44 -21.40 -54.66
N TYR A 30 6.16 -21.80 -54.84
CA TYR A 30 5.53 -23.05 -55.38
C TYR A 30 5.72 -24.36 -54.57
N GLU A 31 4.83 -25.36 -54.47
CA GLU A 31 3.54 -25.68 -55.09
C GLU A 31 2.82 -26.82 -54.30
N VAL A 32 1.64 -27.18 -54.79
CA VAL A 32 0.58 -28.07 -54.29
C VAL A 32 0.96 -29.55 -54.11
N GLY A 33 0.32 -30.24 -53.16
CA GLY A 33 0.31 -31.71 -53.08
C GLY A 33 -0.69 -32.28 -52.07
N THR A 34 -1.92 -32.52 -52.51
CA THR A 34 -3.05 -33.15 -51.79
C THR A 34 -2.92 -34.67 -51.76
N VAL A 35 -3.14 -35.35 -50.62
CA VAL A 35 -3.68 -36.73 -50.58
C VAL A 35 -4.55 -36.91 -49.34
N VAL A 36 -5.81 -37.30 -49.58
CA VAL A 36 -6.85 -37.70 -48.62
C VAL A 36 -6.76 -39.21 -48.42
N MET A 37 -6.92 -39.71 -47.18
CA MET A 37 -7.32 -41.09 -46.91
C MET A 37 -8.20 -41.15 -45.65
N THR A 38 -9.46 -41.54 -45.86
CA THR A 38 -10.45 -41.98 -44.88
C THR A 38 -10.26 -43.47 -44.57
N GLY A 39 -10.57 -43.93 -43.35
CA GLY A 39 -10.65 -45.38 -43.10
C GLY A 39 -10.99 -45.76 -41.66
N THR A 40 -12.24 -46.17 -41.46
CA THR A 40 -12.82 -46.89 -40.30
C THR A 40 -12.43 -48.38 -40.30
N GLY A 41 -12.41 -49.03 -39.13
CA GLY A 41 -12.31 -50.51 -39.05
C GLY A 41 -12.40 -51.09 -37.62
N GLU A 42 -13.40 -51.94 -37.39
CA GLU A 42 -13.75 -52.69 -36.17
C GLU A 42 -13.06 -54.06 -36.02
N MET A 43 -12.95 -54.51 -34.76
CA MET A 43 -13.13 -55.86 -34.15
C MET A 43 -12.78 -57.17 -34.91
N ALA A 44 -11.99 -58.04 -34.25
CA ALA A 44 -12.31 -59.47 -34.05
C ALA A 44 -11.38 -60.15 -33.01
N ALA A 45 -11.93 -61.09 -32.24
CA ALA A 45 -11.30 -61.87 -31.18
C ALA A 45 -11.32 -63.38 -31.48
N ILE A 46 -10.25 -64.14 -31.14
CA ILE A 46 -10.17 -65.62 -31.01
C ILE A 46 -8.95 -65.88 -30.07
N GLY A 47 -8.90 -66.71 -29.03
CA GLY A 47 -9.64 -67.91 -28.62
C GLY A 47 -8.66 -69.11 -28.57
N VAL A 48 -8.00 -69.36 -27.43
CA VAL A 48 -6.97 -70.41 -27.26
C VAL A 48 -7.54 -71.64 -26.52
N LYS A 49 -7.23 -72.85 -27.01
CA LYS A 49 -7.44 -74.14 -26.33
C LYS A 49 -6.15 -74.97 -26.33
N ALA A 50 -5.94 -75.69 -25.23
CA ALA A 50 -4.78 -76.51 -24.88
C ALA A 50 -4.93 -77.98 -25.31
N VAL A 51 -3.80 -78.70 -25.50
CA VAL A 51 -3.67 -80.17 -25.38
C VAL A 51 -2.23 -80.54 -24.93
N THR A 52 -2.16 -81.44 -23.95
CA THR A 52 -1.02 -82.19 -23.35
C THR A 52 -0.54 -83.33 -24.30
N GLU A 53 0.70 -83.83 -24.33
CA GLU A 53 1.38 -84.76 -23.41
C GLU A 53 2.62 -85.33 -24.17
N GLY A 54 3.75 -85.63 -23.53
CA GLY A 54 4.29 -87.01 -23.58
C GLY A 54 5.77 -87.13 -23.96
N SER A 55 6.46 -88.09 -23.33
CA SER A 55 7.90 -88.27 -23.13
C SER A 55 8.73 -88.89 -24.28
N ALA A 56 10.06 -88.70 -24.30
CA ALA A 56 11.09 -89.76 -24.33
C ALA A 56 12.51 -89.15 -24.39
N GLY A 57 13.47 -89.76 -23.67
CA GLY A 57 14.87 -89.32 -23.59
C GLY A 57 15.76 -89.81 -24.73
N LEU A 58 16.94 -89.20 -24.88
CA LEU A 58 18.18 -89.85 -25.31
C LEU A 58 19.38 -88.90 -25.10
N ASP A 59 20.44 -89.49 -24.56
CA ASP A 59 21.76 -88.95 -24.28
C ASP A 59 22.53 -88.60 -25.57
N ARG A 60 23.19 -87.43 -25.61
CA ARG A 60 24.38 -87.18 -26.46
C ARG A 60 25.04 -85.84 -26.14
N THR A 61 26.22 -85.94 -25.54
CA THR A 61 27.28 -84.94 -25.49
C THR A 61 27.58 -84.39 -26.90
N ARG A 62 27.33 -83.11 -27.16
CA ARG A 62 28.01 -82.39 -28.25
C ARG A 62 28.14 -80.89 -27.98
N ARG A 63 29.38 -80.46 -28.22
CA ARG A 63 30.00 -79.14 -28.08
C ARG A 63 29.14 -77.95 -28.50
N ILE A 64 29.27 -76.91 -27.69
CA ILE A 64 29.02 -75.49 -27.93
C ILE A 64 29.48 -75.06 -29.34
N LEU A 65 28.55 -74.49 -30.11
CA LEU A 65 28.81 -73.39 -31.04
C LEU A 65 27.74 -72.32 -30.78
N PRO A 66 28.11 -71.03 -30.69
CA PRO A 66 27.21 -69.97 -30.24
C PRO A 66 26.21 -69.61 -31.34
N ILE A 67 24.92 -69.82 -31.06
CA ILE A 67 23.83 -69.28 -31.87
C ILE A 67 23.60 -67.83 -31.44
N ASP A 68 23.98 -66.96 -32.38
CA ASP A 68 23.47 -65.65 -32.74
C ASP A 68 23.38 -64.51 -31.70
N PRO A 69 24.34 -63.56 -31.75
CA PRO A 69 24.24 -62.23 -31.15
C PRO A 69 23.04 -61.38 -31.63
N LEU A 70 22.27 -61.85 -32.62
CA LEU A 70 21.13 -61.14 -33.19
C LEU A 70 19.86 -61.27 -32.36
N GLU A 71 19.54 -62.45 -31.82
CA GLU A 71 18.30 -62.64 -31.04
C GLU A 71 18.31 -61.86 -29.72
N SER A 72 19.47 -61.78 -29.07
CA SER A 72 19.67 -60.95 -27.87
C SER A 72 19.42 -59.46 -28.19
N LYS A 73 19.90 -58.98 -29.35
CA LYS A 73 19.69 -57.59 -29.77
C LYS A 73 18.24 -57.30 -30.13
N VAL A 74 17.54 -58.24 -30.77
CA VAL A 74 16.11 -58.09 -31.08
C VAL A 74 15.26 -58.07 -29.80
N SER A 75 15.59 -58.90 -28.80
CA SER A 75 14.94 -58.87 -27.48
C SER A 75 15.16 -57.55 -26.75
N GLU A 76 16.37 -57.00 -26.83
CA GLU A 76 16.72 -55.71 -26.22
C GLU A 76 16.00 -54.53 -26.91
N ILE A 77 15.90 -54.55 -28.25
CA ILE A 77 15.12 -53.58 -29.02
C ILE A 77 13.64 -53.67 -28.66
N GLY A 78 13.08 -54.89 -28.52
CA GLY A 78 11.69 -55.08 -28.09
C GLY A 78 11.40 -54.43 -26.74
N LYS A 79 12.29 -54.61 -25.75
CA LYS A 79 12.17 -53.98 -24.42
C LYS A 79 12.28 -52.45 -24.50
N SER A 80 13.18 -51.93 -25.33
CA SER A 80 13.32 -50.48 -25.56
C SER A 80 12.07 -49.87 -26.20
N VAL A 81 11.47 -50.55 -27.18
CA VAL A 81 10.25 -50.07 -27.85
C VAL A 81 9.07 -50.09 -26.89
N THR A 82 8.91 -51.14 -26.07
CA THR A 82 7.86 -51.18 -25.04
C THR A 82 8.01 -50.03 -24.03
N ALA A 83 9.23 -49.71 -23.60
CA ALA A 83 9.47 -48.59 -22.69
C ALA A 83 9.13 -47.23 -23.32
N VAL A 84 9.43 -47.05 -24.62
CA VAL A 84 9.08 -45.84 -25.36
C VAL A 84 7.55 -45.71 -25.52
N CYS A 85 6.84 -46.80 -25.85
CA CYS A 85 5.38 -46.79 -25.95
C CYS A 85 4.72 -46.40 -24.61
N GLN A 86 5.17 -46.97 -23.50
CA GLN A 86 4.67 -46.62 -22.15
C GLN A 86 4.93 -45.14 -21.82
N TYR A 87 6.09 -44.60 -22.19
CA TYR A 87 6.40 -43.18 -21.97
C TYR A 87 5.48 -42.26 -22.77
N VAL A 88 5.19 -42.60 -24.03
CA VAL A 88 4.27 -41.84 -24.89
C VAL A 88 2.85 -41.85 -24.33
N GLU A 89 2.35 -43.00 -23.86
CA GLU A 89 1.03 -43.11 -23.23
C GLU A 89 0.93 -42.24 -21.96
N VAL A 90 1.95 -42.27 -21.11
CA VAL A 90 2.01 -41.46 -19.88
C VAL A 90 2.04 -39.95 -20.20
N GLU A 91 2.79 -39.53 -21.22
CA GLU A 91 2.81 -38.12 -21.64
C GLU A 91 1.48 -37.66 -22.26
N GLN A 92 0.82 -38.53 -23.04
CA GLN A 92 -0.52 -38.24 -23.57
C GLN A 92 -1.56 -38.10 -22.43
N GLN A 93 -1.52 -38.97 -21.42
CA GLN A 93 -2.39 -38.88 -20.24
C GLN A 93 -2.12 -37.62 -19.39
N LYS A 94 -0.85 -37.21 -19.25
CA LYS A 94 -0.49 -35.94 -18.59
C LYS A 94 -0.98 -34.72 -19.37
N LYS A 95 -0.94 -34.75 -20.70
CA LYS A 95 -1.46 -33.66 -21.54
C LYS A 95 -2.98 -33.55 -21.41
N ALA A 96 -3.70 -34.67 -21.49
CA ALA A 96 -5.16 -34.71 -21.35
C ALA A 96 -5.63 -34.27 -19.94
N SER A 97 -4.97 -34.73 -18.88
CA SER A 97 -5.31 -34.32 -17.50
C SER A 97 -5.03 -32.83 -17.24
N LYS A 98 -3.96 -32.27 -17.84
CA LYS A 98 -3.66 -30.84 -17.77
C LYS A 98 -4.67 -29.98 -18.52
N GLU A 99 -5.19 -30.47 -19.66
CA GLU A 99 -6.26 -29.80 -20.40
C GLU A 99 -7.60 -29.84 -19.65
N ARG A 100 -7.97 -30.98 -19.07
CA ARG A 100 -9.16 -31.09 -18.20
C ARG A 100 -9.11 -30.12 -17.02
N ARG A 101 -7.97 -30.04 -16.32
CA ARG A 101 -7.77 -29.08 -15.21
C ARG A 101 -7.85 -27.62 -15.64
N LYS A 102 -7.41 -27.29 -16.87
CA LYS A 102 -7.54 -25.93 -17.42
C LYS A 102 -8.99 -25.59 -17.77
N ALA A 103 -9.73 -26.54 -18.33
CA ALA A 103 -11.14 -26.36 -18.66
C ALA A 103 -11.99 -26.16 -17.40
N GLU A 104 -11.83 -27.03 -16.40
CA GLU A 104 -12.55 -26.95 -15.13
C GLU A 104 -12.26 -25.65 -14.37
N ARG A 105 -11.00 -25.19 -14.38
CA ARG A 105 -10.63 -23.91 -13.79
C ARG A 105 -11.29 -22.74 -14.52
N LYS A 106 -11.29 -22.74 -15.86
CA LYS A 106 -11.94 -21.69 -16.66
C LYS A 106 -13.44 -21.62 -16.38
N GLU A 107 -14.10 -22.77 -16.29
CA GLU A 107 -15.53 -22.86 -15.99
C GLU A 107 -15.85 -22.38 -14.56
N SER A 108 -15.03 -22.73 -13.57
CA SER A 108 -15.19 -22.24 -12.20
C SER A 108 -14.96 -20.72 -12.08
N GLU A 109 -14.03 -20.17 -12.85
CA GLU A 109 -13.76 -18.72 -12.91
C GLU A 109 -14.92 -17.97 -13.57
N GLU A 110 -15.55 -18.56 -14.59
CA GLU A 110 -16.73 -18.00 -15.26
C GLU A 110 -17.97 -18.03 -14.37
N ARG A 111 -18.23 -19.14 -13.66
CA ARG A 111 -19.30 -19.22 -12.66
C ARG A 111 -19.12 -18.21 -11.52
N ALA A 112 -17.90 -18.06 -11.01
CA ALA A 112 -17.59 -17.07 -9.98
C ALA A 112 -17.70 -15.62 -10.49
N ALA A 113 -17.46 -15.36 -11.78
CA ALA A 113 -17.65 -14.04 -12.37
C ALA A 113 -19.14 -13.69 -12.52
N ALA A 114 -19.96 -14.65 -12.95
CA ALA A 114 -21.41 -14.48 -13.05
C ALA A 114 -22.06 -14.18 -11.68
N GLU A 115 -21.70 -14.95 -10.64
CA GLU A 115 -22.21 -14.74 -9.27
C GLU A 115 -21.84 -13.35 -8.72
N ARG A 116 -20.61 -12.86 -8.99
CA ARG A 116 -20.19 -11.51 -8.59
C ARG A 116 -20.98 -10.41 -9.32
N ALA A 117 -21.29 -10.62 -10.60
CA ALA A 117 -22.09 -9.66 -11.38
C ALA A 117 -23.53 -9.56 -10.83
N GLU A 118 -24.15 -10.69 -10.49
CA GLU A 118 -25.48 -10.71 -9.86
C GLU A 118 -25.49 -10.04 -8.49
N ALA A 119 -24.47 -10.31 -7.65
CA ALA A 119 -24.32 -9.65 -6.36
C ALA A 119 -24.16 -8.12 -6.49
N GLU A 120 -23.46 -7.65 -7.51
CA GLU A 120 -23.31 -6.21 -7.79
C GLU A 120 -24.64 -5.56 -8.21
N LEU A 121 -25.45 -6.24 -9.04
CA LEU A 121 -26.77 -5.76 -9.43
C LEU A 121 -27.73 -5.68 -8.23
N ILE A 122 -27.71 -6.69 -7.36
CA ILE A 122 -28.51 -6.69 -6.12
C ILE A 122 -28.08 -5.54 -5.21
N LYS A 123 -26.76 -5.28 -5.10
CA LYS A 123 -26.24 -4.17 -4.30
C LYS A 123 -26.67 -2.82 -4.85
N LYS A 124 -26.57 -2.59 -6.17
CA LYS A 124 -27.05 -1.35 -6.82
C LYS A 124 -28.54 -1.11 -6.57
N LYS A 125 -29.38 -2.15 -6.70
CA LYS A 125 -30.82 -2.05 -6.38
C LYS A 125 -31.08 -1.66 -4.92
N LYS A 126 -30.29 -2.16 -3.97
CA LYS A 126 -30.40 -1.78 -2.55
C LYS A 126 -29.96 -0.34 -2.30
N GLU A 127 -28.88 0.10 -2.92
CA GLU A 127 -28.38 1.48 -2.84
C GLU A 127 -29.38 2.48 -3.43
N ASP A 128 -29.96 2.18 -4.59
CA ASP A 128 -31.00 3.01 -5.22
C ASP A 128 -32.26 3.08 -4.36
N LYS A 129 -32.67 1.95 -3.75
CA LYS A 129 -33.81 1.94 -2.82
C LYS A 129 -33.54 2.79 -1.58
N ALA A 130 -32.34 2.71 -1.02
CA ALA A 130 -31.94 3.53 0.12
C ALA A 130 -31.91 5.03 -0.23
N ARG A 131 -31.42 5.38 -1.43
CA ARG A 131 -31.42 6.76 -1.93
C ARG A 131 -32.84 7.33 -2.05
N LYS A 132 -33.77 6.57 -2.63
CA LYS A 132 -35.19 6.97 -2.73
C LYS A 132 -35.86 7.14 -1.36
N GLU A 133 -35.49 6.32 -0.38
CA GLU A 133 -36.03 6.44 0.98
C GLU A 133 -35.54 7.71 1.70
N VAL A 134 -34.27 8.09 1.51
CA VAL A 134 -33.73 9.36 2.05
C VAL A 134 -34.45 10.55 1.43
N GLU A 135 -34.62 10.56 0.11
CA GLU A 135 -35.35 11.62 -0.60
C GLU A 135 -36.80 11.76 -0.10
N ARG A 136 -37.51 10.65 0.11
CA ARG A 136 -38.87 10.66 0.68
C ARG A 136 -38.89 11.23 2.12
N LYS A 137 -37.87 10.95 2.93
CA LYS A 137 -37.77 11.49 4.29
C LYS A 137 -37.52 12.99 4.29
N GLU A 138 -36.69 13.48 3.38
CA GLU A 138 -36.47 14.92 3.19
C GLU A 138 -37.73 15.64 2.74
N GLU A 139 -38.53 15.05 1.84
CA GLU A 139 -39.81 15.62 1.40
C GLU A 139 -40.82 15.70 2.56
N ILE A 140 -40.91 14.64 3.39
CA ILE A 140 -41.73 14.66 4.60
C ILE A 140 -41.26 15.76 5.57
N HIS A 141 -39.95 15.90 5.76
CA HIS A 141 -39.40 16.93 6.64
C HIS A 141 -39.75 18.35 6.16
N LYS A 142 -39.61 18.63 4.86
CA LYS A 142 -40.04 19.91 4.25
C LYS A 142 -41.53 20.18 4.48
N SER A 143 -42.39 19.16 4.36
CA SER A 143 -43.83 19.31 4.59
C SER A 143 -44.17 19.58 6.06
N LEU A 144 -43.39 19.04 7.00
CA LEU A 144 -43.54 19.28 8.43
C LEU A 144 -43.09 20.70 8.80
N ASP A 145 -41.95 21.16 8.26
CA ASP A 145 -41.44 22.51 8.52
C ASP A 145 -42.43 23.58 8.05
N ILE A 146 -43.03 23.41 6.87
CA ILE A 146 -44.07 24.31 6.35
C ILE A 146 -45.29 24.31 7.29
N LYS A 147 -45.77 23.15 7.74
CA LYS A 147 -46.90 23.07 8.68
C LYS A 147 -46.60 23.71 10.03
N MET A 148 -45.37 23.55 10.54
CA MET A 148 -44.94 24.22 11.77
C MET A 148 -44.89 25.74 11.60
N ALA A 149 -44.33 26.23 10.49
CA ALA A 149 -44.27 27.66 10.21
C ALA A 149 -45.66 28.31 10.15
N VAL A 150 -46.64 27.64 9.54
CA VAL A 150 -48.04 28.11 9.50
C VAL A 150 -48.63 28.17 10.91
N ARG A 151 -48.52 27.09 11.70
CA ARG A 151 -49.06 27.06 13.08
C ARG A 151 -48.42 28.08 14.01
N VAL A 152 -47.10 28.30 13.88
CA VAL A 152 -46.39 29.33 14.67
C VAL A 152 -46.81 30.73 14.22
N GLY A 153 -47.05 30.93 12.93
CA GLY A 153 -47.61 32.19 12.40
C GLY A 153 -48.98 32.51 12.97
N GLU A 154 -49.90 31.55 12.97
CA GLU A 154 -51.24 31.67 13.57
C GLU A 154 -51.17 31.97 15.07
N LEU A 155 -50.35 31.24 15.82
CA LEU A 155 -50.16 31.47 17.25
C LEU A 155 -49.63 32.88 17.55
N ARG A 156 -48.69 33.38 16.72
CA ARG A 156 -48.13 34.72 16.87
C ARG A 156 -49.15 35.82 16.58
N GLU A 157 -50.06 35.61 15.63
CA GLU A 157 -51.16 36.57 15.41
C GLU A 157 -52.15 36.56 16.59
N ASN A 158 -52.55 35.39 17.09
CA ASN A 158 -53.44 35.29 18.25
C ASN A 158 -52.86 36.01 19.48
N VAL A 159 -51.59 35.74 19.81
CA VAL A 159 -50.91 36.41 20.95
C VAL A 159 -50.81 37.93 20.73
N ARG A 160 -50.60 38.39 19.49
CA ARG A 160 -50.60 39.84 19.19
C ARG A 160 -51.99 40.46 19.33
N GLU A 161 -53.05 39.75 18.96
CA GLU A 161 -54.41 40.23 19.14
C GLU A 161 -54.79 40.31 20.61
N ASP A 162 -54.43 39.30 21.42
CA ASP A 162 -54.64 39.28 22.86
C ASP A 162 -53.94 40.47 23.54
N ILE A 163 -52.65 40.67 23.27
CA ILE A 163 -51.88 41.82 23.79
C ILE A 163 -52.51 43.15 23.33
N ARG A 164 -52.94 43.26 22.08
CA ARG A 164 -53.55 44.48 21.55
C ARG A 164 -54.94 44.73 22.17
N SER A 165 -55.66 43.68 22.57
CA SER A 165 -56.91 43.78 23.33
C SER A 165 -56.66 44.27 24.75
N GLU A 166 -55.71 43.66 25.46
CA GLU A 166 -55.32 44.07 26.83
C GLU A 166 -54.84 45.53 26.87
N ILE A 167 -54.02 45.96 25.91
CA ILE A 167 -53.59 47.36 25.81
C ILE A 167 -54.78 48.30 25.62
N ARG A 168 -55.76 47.93 24.78
CA ARG A 168 -56.96 48.75 24.56
C ARG A 168 -57.82 48.85 25.81
N GLU A 169 -57.95 47.75 26.55
CA GLU A 169 -58.69 47.72 27.81
C GLU A 169 -58.00 48.55 28.89
N ALA A 170 -56.67 48.41 29.05
CA ALA A 170 -55.87 49.20 29.97
C ALA A 170 -55.93 50.71 29.66
N ILE A 171 -55.88 51.10 28.37
CA ILE A 171 -56.07 52.49 27.95
C ILE A 171 -57.49 52.98 28.25
N GLY A 172 -58.50 52.14 28.04
CA GLY A 172 -59.90 52.44 28.38
C GLY A 172 -60.08 52.71 29.88
N GLU A 173 -59.47 51.88 30.73
CA GLU A 173 -59.44 52.03 32.18
C GLU A 173 -58.75 53.36 32.57
N LEU A 174 -57.58 53.65 31.98
CA LEU A 174 -56.82 54.88 32.24
C LEU A 174 -57.62 56.13 31.87
N CYS A 175 -58.31 56.14 30.72
CA CYS A 175 -59.15 57.25 30.29
C CYS A 175 -60.36 57.49 31.22
N ARG A 176 -60.91 56.43 31.83
CA ARG A 176 -61.96 56.56 32.86
C ARG A 176 -61.43 57.19 34.15
N VAL A 177 -60.22 56.84 34.56
CA VAL A 177 -59.56 57.41 35.75
C VAL A 177 -59.18 58.88 35.55
N VAL A 178 -58.67 59.25 34.36
CA VAL A 178 -58.31 60.64 34.02
C VAL A 178 -59.54 61.57 33.94
N SER A 179 -60.73 61.03 33.68
CA SER A 179 -61.99 61.80 33.65
C SER A 179 -62.47 62.26 35.05
N HIS A 180 -61.83 61.81 36.14
CA HIS A 180 -62.23 62.14 37.53
C HIS A 180 -61.17 62.86 38.38
N GLY A 181 -60.03 63.27 37.83
CA GLY A 181 -58.94 63.85 38.63
C GLY A 181 -58.37 65.14 38.04
N LYS A 182 -58.97 66.28 38.39
CA LYS A 182 -58.42 67.60 38.11
C LYS A 182 -57.71 68.12 39.37
N GLU A 183 -56.43 67.79 39.56
CA GLU A 183 -55.57 68.62 40.40
C GLU A 183 -54.10 68.60 39.98
N LYS A 184 -53.49 69.74 40.30
CA LYS A 184 -52.27 70.39 39.81
C LYS A 184 -51.02 69.81 40.51
N VAL A 185 -49.86 69.78 39.84
CA VAL A 185 -48.52 70.19 40.35
C VAL A 185 -47.35 69.76 39.43
N VAL A 186 -46.62 70.80 38.99
CA VAL A 186 -45.16 71.05 38.79
C VAL A 186 -44.15 69.96 38.36
N GLU A 187 -43.43 70.38 37.31
CA GLU A 187 -42.20 70.00 36.60
C GLU A 187 -40.94 69.63 37.42
N VAL A 188 -40.15 68.62 36.97
CA VAL A 188 -38.66 68.61 36.96
C VAL A 188 -38.13 67.69 35.85
N VAL A 189 -37.17 68.20 35.07
CA VAL A 189 -36.34 67.54 34.04
C VAL A 189 -35.10 66.88 34.66
N LYS A 190 -34.74 65.63 34.28
CA LYS A 190 -33.37 65.30 33.82
C LYS A 190 -33.19 63.87 33.28
N SER A 191 -32.29 63.84 32.30
CA SER A 191 -31.68 62.76 31.53
C SER A 191 -31.04 61.61 32.31
N GLY A 192 -31.01 60.42 31.71
CA GLY A 192 -30.12 59.33 32.08
C GLY A 192 -30.27 58.13 31.16
N ALA A 193 -29.45 58.08 30.12
CA ALA A 193 -29.17 56.86 29.38
C ALA A 193 -28.35 55.93 30.29
N GLU A 194 -28.70 54.64 30.38
CA GLU A 194 -27.71 53.59 30.65
C GLU A 194 -28.25 52.22 30.26
N SER A 195 -27.39 51.52 29.52
CA SER A 195 -27.55 50.18 28.99
C SER A 195 -27.00 49.18 30.01
N SER A 196 -27.75 48.13 30.35
CA SER A 196 -27.17 46.84 30.75
C SER A 196 -28.21 45.73 30.67
N ALA A 197 -28.23 45.03 29.54
CA ALA A 197 -28.91 43.75 29.40
C ALA A 197 -27.99 42.65 29.95
N SER A 198 -28.27 42.18 31.16
CA SER A 198 -27.61 41.03 31.77
C SER A 198 -28.40 39.76 31.43
N SER A 199 -27.96 38.99 30.43
CA SER A 199 -28.53 37.69 30.06
C SER A 199 -27.96 36.58 30.94
N SER A 200 -28.76 36.11 31.90
CA SER A 200 -28.52 34.89 32.68
C SER A 200 -29.37 33.76 32.09
N GLU A 201 -28.92 33.20 30.97
CA GLU A 201 -29.50 31.99 30.36
C GLU A 201 -28.37 30.99 30.08
N THR A 202 -27.82 30.38 31.13
CA THR A 202 -26.93 29.21 30.96
C THR A 202 -27.25 28.01 31.86
N ASP A 203 -28.28 28.10 32.72
CA ASP A 203 -28.67 27.00 33.60
C ASP A 203 -29.85 26.14 33.10
N GLU A 204 -30.60 26.58 32.08
CA GLU A 204 -31.79 25.82 31.61
C GLU A 204 -31.46 24.70 30.59
N LEU A 205 -30.29 24.76 29.93
CA LEU A 205 -29.84 23.73 28.98
C LEU A 205 -29.25 22.48 29.66
N SER A 206 -28.85 22.57 30.93
CA SER A 206 -28.25 21.47 31.71
C SER A 206 -29.28 20.45 32.22
N MET A 207 -30.54 20.88 32.37
CA MET A 207 -31.62 20.00 32.86
C MET A 207 -32.22 19.09 31.78
N HIS A 208 -32.05 19.41 30.48
CA HIS A 208 -32.73 18.67 29.40
C HIS A 208 -31.93 17.48 28.83
N THR A 209 -30.66 17.29 29.21
CA THR A 209 -29.82 16.22 28.64
C THR A 209 -29.76 14.93 29.48
N ARG A 210 -30.46 14.85 30.63
CA ARG A 210 -30.44 13.65 31.51
C ARG A 210 -31.51 12.59 31.22
N ASN A 211 -32.43 12.81 30.28
CA ASN A 211 -33.54 11.88 30.01
C ASN A 211 -33.43 11.05 28.71
N LEU A 212 -32.25 10.95 28.09
CA LEU A 212 -32.02 10.06 26.95
C LEU A 212 -31.36 8.75 27.38
N CYS A 213 -32.06 7.96 28.19
CA CYS A 213 -31.76 6.54 28.40
C CYS A 213 -32.69 5.70 27.51
N ILE A 214 -32.18 5.19 26.39
CA ILE A 214 -32.87 4.20 25.57
C ILE A 214 -32.70 2.84 26.24
N THR A 215 -33.63 2.44 27.09
CA THR A 215 -33.77 1.05 27.57
C THR A 215 -34.82 0.33 26.73
N GLU A 216 -34.52 0.01 25.48
CA GLU A 216 -35.41 -0.86 24.70
C GLU A 216 -34.62 -1.79 23.77
N LYS A 217 -34.36 -3.01 24.28
CA LYS A 217 -33.87 -4.14 23.49
C LYS A 217 -35.06 -4.75 22.75
N ARG A 218 -35.03 -4.68 21.42
CA ARG A 218 -36.01 -5.32 20.53
C ARG A 218 -36.06 -6.82 20.81
N LYS A 219 -37.25 -7.34 21.12
CA LYS A 219 -37.54 -8.78 21.14
C LYS A 219 -37.60 -9.29 19.70
N ARG A 220 -36.83 -10.34 19.42
CA ARG A 220 -36.87 -11.11 18.17
C ARG A 220 -38.13 -11.98 18.21
N GLY A 221 -38.95 -11.92 17.17
CA GLY A 221 -40.20 -12.70 17.07
C GLY A 221 -39.94 -14.21 16.97
N PRO A 222 -40.99 -15.05 17.13
CA PRO A 222 -40.88 -16.50 17.09
C PRO A 222 -40.55 -16.96 15.66
N GLU A 223 -39.52 -17.81 15.51
CA GLU A 223 -39.19 -18.46 14.24
C GLU A 223 -40.18 -19.60 13.94
N THR A 224 -40.76 -19.59 12.75
CA THR A 224 -41.60 -20.66 12.20
C THR A 224 -40.73 -21.86 11.84
N ALA A 225 -41.09 -23.05 12.30
CA ALA A 225 -40.38 -24.30 12.02
C ALA A 225 -40.51 -24.68 10.54
N VAL A 226 -39.38 -24.91 9.88
CA VAL A 226 -39.30 -25.61 8.59
C VAL A 226 -38.81 -27.03 8.90
N GLU A 227 -39.71 -27.99 8.70
CA GLU A 227 -39.53 -29.40 8.98
C GLU A 227 -38.79 -30.08 7.81
N GLY A 228 -37.75 -30.89 8.09
CA GLY A 228 -37.23 -31.87 7.12
C GLY A 228 -35.75 -31.78 6.70
N SER A 229 -34.79 -31.76 7.63
CA SER A 229 -33.41 -32.19 7.32
C SER A 229 -32.71 -32.79 8.55
N PRO A 230 -32.01 -33.93 8.43
CA PRO A 230 -31.38 -34.61 9.56
C PRO A 230 -30.17 -33.82 10.10
N PRO A 231 -29.94 -33.81 11.42
CA PRO A 231 -28.90 -33.01 12.04
C PRO A 231 -27.52 -33.64 11.84
N MET A 232 -26.63 -32.94 11.17
CA MET A 232 -25.21 -33.30 11.11
C MET A 232 -24.51 -32.72 12.35
N GLU A 233 -24.10 -33.58 13.28
CA GLU A 233 -23.27 -33.20 14.43
C GLU A 233 -21.88 -32.78 13.96
N LEU A 234 -21.70 -31.47 13.73
CA LEU A 234 -20.39 -30.87 13.60
C LEU A 234 -20.03 -30.18 14.92
N PRO A 235 -18.80 -30.38 15.44
CA PRO A 235 -18.37 -29.71 16.67
C PRO A 235 -18.53 -28.20 16.50
N PRO A 236 -19.18 -27.51 17.46
CA PRO A 236 -19.44 -26.09 17.32
C PRO A 236 -18.11 -25.37 17.15
N LYS A 237 -17.93 -24.75 15.97
CA LYS A 237 -16.88 -23.76 15.73
C LYS A 237 -17.01 -22.70 16.82
N ARG A 238 -16.17 -22.80 17.84
CA ARG A 238 -16.00 -21.80 18.88
C ARG A 238 -15.55 -20.51 18.19
N THR A 239 -16.47 -19.63 17.86
CA THR A 239 -16.16 -18.21 17.85
C THR A 239 -15.68 -17.89 19.27
N PRO A 240 -14.50 -17.25 19.43
CA PRO A 240 -14.08 -16.82 20.76
C PRO A 240 -15.18 -15.90 21.28
N LYS A 241 -15.90 -16.35 22.32
CA LYS A 241 -16.70 -15.44 23.13
C LYS A 241 -15.76 -14.31 23.51
N ARG A 242 -16.08 -13.09 23.08
CA ARG A 242 -15.56 -11.87 23.69
C ARG A 242 -15.93 -11.96 25.17
N THR A 243 -15.03 -12.49 25.98
CA THR A 243 -15.07 -12.23 27.41
C THR A 243 -14.93 -10.72 27.58
N PRO A 244 -15.69 -10.08 28.47
CA PRO A 244 -15.43 -8.70 28.84
C PRO A 244 -14.08 -8.69 29.58
N ARG A 245 -12.98 -8.60 28.83
CA ARG A 245 -11.68 -8.21 29.39
C ARG A 245 -11.78 -6.71 29.65
N GLN A 246 -12.31 -6.25 30.79
CA GLN A 246 -12.18 -4.86 31.25
C GLN A 246 -12.95 -4.64 32.55
N SER A 247 -12.31 -5.00 33.66
CA SER A 247 -12.54 -4.29 34.93
C SER A 247 -11.19 -4.06 35.61
N ARG A 248 -10.31 -5.07 35.57
CA ARG A 248 -8.94 -4.99 36.12
C ARG A 248 -8.01 -4.01 35.39
N PHE A 249 -8.23 -3.75 34.11
CA PHE A 249 -7.32 -2.95 33.27
C PHE A 249 -8.00 -1.68 32.73
N ASP A 250 -9.08 -1.28 33.37
CA ASP A 250 -9.82 -0.08 33.00
C ASP A 250 -8.94 1.15 33.25
N GLY A 251 -8.97 2.09 32.31
CA GLY A 251 -8.12 3.28 32.34
C GLY A 251 -6.67 3.05 31.92
N LEU A 252 -6.25 1.83 31.55
CA LEU A 252 -4.92 1.58 30.98
C LEU A 252 -4.93 1.59 29.44
N VAL A 253 -3.77 1.87 28.85
CA VAL A 253 -3.59 1.90 27.39
C VAL A 253 -3.20 0.53 26.88
N PHE A 254 -3.91 0.06 25.85
CA PHE A 254 -3.60 -1.17 25.13
C PHE A 254 -2.98 -0.83 23.78
N THR A 255 -1.80 -1.37 23.51
CA THR A 255 -1.13 -1.20 22.22
C THR A 255 -0.56 -2.53 21.75
N PRO A 256 -0.65 -2.86 20.45
CA PRO A 256 0.08 -3.99 19.91
C PRO A 256 1.58 -3.77 20.09
N LEU A 257 2.34 -4.85 19.95
CA LEU A 257 3.78 -4.79 20.11
C LEU A 257 4.45 -4.91 18.73
N ASP A 258 5.42 -4.02 18.45
CA ASP A 258 6.00 -3.92 17.11
C ASP A 258 6.66 -5.23 16.68
N ARG A 259 6.29 -5.74 15.50
CA ARG A 259 6.69 -7.04 14.94
C ARG A 259 6.18 -8.29 15.67
N ASN A 260 5.34 -8.14 16.70
CA ASN A 260 4.65 -9.27 17.34
C ASN A 260 3.18 -8.89 17.64
N PRO A 261 2.29 -8.91 16.62
CA PRO A 261 0.90 -8.51 16.78
C PRO A 261 0.07 -9.51 17.62
N GLY A 262 0.62 -10.69 17.94
CA GLY A 262 -0.02 -11.66 18.82
C GLY A 262 0.01 -11.25 20.29
N GLU A 263 0.87 -10.30 20.66
CA GLU A 263 1.00 -9.77 22.02
C GLU A 263 0.44 -8.35 22.12
N THR A 264 -0.10 -8.03 23.29
CA THR A 264 -0.62 -6.70 23.62
C THR A 264 0.06 -6.20 24.88
N VAL A 265 0.65 -5.01 24.81
CA VAL A 265 1.19 -4.31 25.97
C VAL A 265 0.07 -3.52 26.61
N VAL A 266 -0.07 -3.69 27.92
CA VAL A 266 -0.90 -2.84 28.77
C VAL A 266 0.03 -1.87 29.49
N MET A 267 -0.18 -0.57 29.33
CA MET A 267 0.70 0.46 29.89
C MET A 267 -0.06 1.60 30.55
N CYS A 268 0.62 2.28 31.47
CA CYS A 268 0.11 3.49 32.10
C CYS A 268 -0.13 4.59 31.04
N PRO A 269 -1.28 5.30 31.06
CA PRO A 269 -1.53 6.42 30.16
C PRO A 269 -0.45 7.50 30.21
N LYS A 270 0.14 7.77 31.38
CA LYS A 270 1.23 8.74 31.53
C LYS A 270 2.45 8.37 30.70
N ILE A 271 2.87 7.10 30.73
CA ILE A 271 4.02 6.61 29.95
C ILE A 271 3.74 6.74 28.45
N ASN A 272 2.52 6.38 28.03
CA ASN A 272 2.13 6.53 26.62
C ASN A 272 2.15 8.01 26.20
N TYR A 273 1.62 8.90 27.05
CA TYR A 273 1.61 10.33 26.81
C TYR A 273 3.02 10.91 26.71
N GLU A 274 3.93 10.57 27.64
CA GLU A 274 5.33 11.00 27.59
C GLU A 274 6.00 10.55 26.30
N ALA A 275 5.76 9.30 25.87
CA ALA A 275 6.25 8.77 24.60
C ALA A 275 5.68 9.52 23.38
N MET A 276 4.39 9.86 23.38
CA MET A 276 3.78 10.70 22.34
C MET A 276 4.41 12.10 22.30
N MET A 277 4.66 12.70 23.47
CA MET A 277 5.29 14.00 23.59
C MET A 277 6.74 13.96 23.07
N ASP A 278 7.51 12.93 23.40
CA ASP A 278 8.90 12.77 22.92
C ASP A 278 8.97 12.52 21.40
N MET A 279 8.10 11.67 20.87
CA MET A 279 8.18 11.24 19.46
C MET A 279 7.64 12.29 18.49
N PHE A 280 6.64 13.08 18.90
CA PHE A 280 5.96 14.03 18.02
C PHE A 280 6.11 15.48 18.49
N ILE A 281 5.63 15.81 19.69
CA ILE A 281 5.41 17.20 20.12
C ILE A 281 6.72 17.96 20.40
N ARG A 282 7.65 17.31 21.11
CA ARG A 282 8.97 17.89 21.46
C ARG A 282 10.03 17.66 20.38
N SER A 283 9.66 16.98 19.30
CA SER A 283 10.58 16.68 18.21
C SER A 283 10.71 17.88 17.27
N THR A 284 11.94 18.27 16.96
CA THR A 284 12.24 19.42 16.09
C THR A 284 11.81 19.25 14.63
N GLY A 285 11.40 18.04 14.23
CA GLY A 285 10.90 17.76 12.89
C GLY A 285 9.43 18.13 12.68
N TYR A 286 8.74 18.60 13.72
CA TYR A 286 7.33 18.94 13.69
C TYR A 286 7.08 20.39 14.11
N THR A 287 6.12 21.01 13.43
CA THR A 287 5.60 22.33 13.78
C THR A 287 4.13 22.20 14.20
N ILE A 288 3.79 22.82 15.33
CA ILE A 288 2.41 22.87 15.81
C ILE A 288 1.61 23.84 14.94
N ILE A 289 0.47 23.39 14.46
CA ILE A 289 -0.44 24.17 13.63
C ILE A 289 -1.66 24.54 14.46
N THR A 290 -1.94 25.84 14.55
CA THR A 290 -3.09 26.38 15.29
C THR A 290 -4.37 26.45 14.46
N SER A 291 -4.25 26.29 13.13
CA SER A 291 -5.38 26.29 12.20
C SER A 291 -6.24 25.04 12.36
N ASP A 292 -7.55 25.20 12.16
CA ASP A 292 -8.48 24.07 12.14
C ASP A 292 -8.18 23.13 10.97
N GLU A 293 -8.44 21.84 11.17
CA GLU A 293 -8.23 20.80 10.15
C GLU A 293 -8.95 21.12 8.83
N LYS A 294 -10.17 21.69 8.88
CA LYS A 294 -10.92 22.02 7.67
C LYS A 294 -10.23 23.11 6.86
N VAL A 295 -9.62 24.10 7.53
CA VAL A 295 -8.88 25.18 6.87
C VAL A 295 -7.64 24.61 6.19
N VAL A 296 -6.90 23.74 6.87
CA VAL A 296 -5.73 23.07 6.30
C VAL A 296 -6.11 22.20 5.10
N LEU A 297 -7.20 21.43 5.19
CA LEU A 297 -7.67 20.61 4.06
C LEU A 297 -8.11 21.45 2.85
N LEU A 298 -8.65 22.65 3.08
CA LEU A 298 -8.98 23.60 2.02
C LEU A 298 -7.71 24.16 1.36
N GLU A 299 -6.72 24.58 2.15
CA GLU A 299 -5.43 25.06 1.66
C GLU A 299 -4.74 24.02 0.76
N ILE A 300 -4.68 22.76 1.20
CA ILE A 300 -4.12 21.65 0.41
C ILE A 300 -4.83 21.56 -0.95
N LYS A 301 -6.16 21.67 -0.95
CA LYS A 301 -6.97 21.57 -2.17
C LYS A 301 -6.74 22.75 -3.11
N GLU A 302 -6.52 23.95 -2.58
CA GLU A 302 -6.18 25.15 -3.33
C GLU A 302 -4.79 25.04 -3.95
N ASP A 303 -3.79 24.59 -3.21
CA ASP A 303 -2.43 24.39 -3.72
C ASP A 303 -2.38 23.32 -4.82
N MET A 304 -3.16 22.25 -4.68
CA MET A 304 -3.32 21.25 -5.73
C MET A 304 -3.96 21.81 -6.99
N LYS A 305 -4.92 22.73 -6.84
CA LYS A 305 -5.53 23.44 -7.96
C LYS A 305 -4.51 24.36 -8.63
N ALA A 306 -3.75 25.12 -7.85
CA ALA A 306 -2.68 26.00 -8.34
C ALA A 306 -1.59 25.22 -9.10
N ALA A 307 -1.23 24.02 -8.64
CA ALA A 307 -0.27 23.15 -9.32
C ALA A 307 -0.82 22.45 -10.59
N GLY A 308 -2.13 22.57 -10.86
CA GLY A 308 -2.80 21.95 -12.01
C GLY A 308 -3.11 20.46 -11.82
N LEU A 309 -3.15 19.95 -10.58
CA LEU A 309 -3.29 18.52 -10.28
C LEU A 309 -4.74 18.05 -10.12
N GLN A 310 -5.74 18.86 -10.45
CA GLN A 310 -7.15 18.56 -10.20
C GLN A 310 -7.63 17.27 -10.91
N GLN A 311 -7.16 17.02 -12.13
CA GLN A 311 -7.47 15.79 -12.87
C GLN A 311 -6.59 14.60 -12.44
N PHE A 312 -5.40 14.91 -11.90
CA PHE A 312 -4.43 13.92 -11.44
C PHE A 312 -4.76 13.38 -10.04
N VAL A 313 -5.40 14.15 -9.17
CA VAL A 313 -5.66 13.70 -7.79
C VAL A 313 -7.12 13.34 -7.60
N ARG A 314 -7.35 12.10 -7.20
CA ARG A 314 -8.66 11.66 -6.72
C ARG A 314 -8.82 12.07 -5.25
N TRP A 315 -9.45 13.21 -5.02
CA TRP A 315 -9.78 13.71 -3.69
C TRP A 315 -10.97 12.97 -3.08
N ASP A 316 -10.86 12.55 -1.83
CA ASP A 316 -11.97 12.02 -1.04
C ASP A 316 -12.52 13.11 -0.10
N ASN A 317 -13.75 13.57 -0.34
CA ASN A 317 -14.39 14.60 0.47
C ASN A 317 -14.72 14.12 1.90
N LYS A 318 -14.71 12.80 2.14
CA LYS A 318 -14.90 12.22 3.48
C LYS A 318 -13.58 12.01 4.21
N GLY A 319 -12.45 12.34 3.57
CA GLY A 319 -11.15 12.13 4.16
C GLY A 319 -10.87 13.14 5.27
N THR A 320 -10.15 12.67 6.29
CA THR A 320 -9.74 13.44 7.46
C THR A 320 -8.26 13.24 7.72
N LEU A 321 -7.68 14.10 8.56
CA LEU A 321 -6.35 13.91 9.11
C LEU A 321 -6.45 12.91 10.26
N ASP A 322 -5.73 11.81 10.14
CA ASP A 322 -5.72 10.74 11.13
C ASP A 322 -4.79 11.08 12.32
N SER A 323 -5.07 10.49 13.48
CA SER A 323 -4.25 10.65 14.68
C SER A 323 -3.08 9.68 14.70
N ALA A 324 -1.86 10.22 14.79
CA ALA A 324 -0.65 9.45 15.03
C ALA A 324 -0.65 8.80 16.41
N TYR A 325 0.09 7.70 16.53
CA TYR A 325 0.23 6.96 17.78
C TYR A 325 1.60 6.32 17.89
N VAL A 326 1.96 5.86 19.09
CA VAL A 326 3.23 5.17 19.36
C VAL A 326 3.01 3.68 19.65
N ILE A 327 3.91 2.85 19.13
CA ILE A 327 3.96 1.42 19.38
C ILE A 327 5.30 1.07 20.07
N PRO A 328 5.31 0.38 21.22
CA PRO A 328 6.54 -0.08 21.86
C PRO A 328 7.24 -1.17 21.02
N LYS A 329 8.57 -1.16 21.02
CA LYS A 329 9.38 -2.16 20.30
C LYS A 329 9.44 -3.48 21.06
N HIS A 330 9.37 -4.61 20.35
CA HIS A 330 9.44 -5.93 21.00
C HIS A 330 10.72 -6.19 21.78
N LYS A 331 11.86 -5.82 21.21
CA LYS A 331 13.17 -6.06 21.81
C LYS A 331 13.44 -5.15 23.01
N ASP A 332 12.74 -4.02 23.10
CA ASP A 332 12.97 -2.98 24.11
C ASP A 332 11.70 -2.14 24.26
N LEU A 333 10.96 -2.41 25.34
CA LEU A 333 9.67 -1.78 25.64
C LEU A 333 9.80 -0.30 26.02
N THR A 334 11.02 0.19 26.30
CA THR A 334 11.28 1.61 26.57
C THR A 334 11.40 2.43 25.29
N ARG A 335 11.54 1.76 24.14
CA ARG A 335 11.66 2.40 22.83
C ARG A 335 10.36 2.28 22.05
N TYR A 336 10.00 3.37 21.41
CA TYR A 336 8.76 3.47 20.65
C TYR A 336 9.01 3.64 19.15
N ARG A 337 8.01 3.30 18.34
CA ARG A 337 7.91 3.71 16.94
C ARG A 337 6.74 4.67 16.78
N PRO A 338 6.97 5.87 16.21
CA PRO A 338 5.87 6.70 15.77
C PRO A 338 5.22 6.04 14.55
N ILE A 339 3.91 5.83 14.61
CA ILE A 339 3.12 5.34 13.48
C ILE A 339 2.10 6.41 13.10
N TRP A 340 2.04 6.64 11.80
CA TRP A 340 1.13 7.60 11.22
C TRP A 340 0.13 6.86 10.32
N PRO A 341 -1.10 6.62 10.80
CA PRO A 341 -2.14 6.07 9.94
C PRO A 341 -2.53 7.09 8.86
N THR A 342 -2.50 6.70 7.59
CA THR A 342 -2.87 7.60 6.47
C THR A 342 -4.02 7.04 5.64
N TYR A 343 -4.88 6.21 6.25
CA TYR A 343 -5.90 5.49 5.48
C TYR A 343 -7.14 6.34 5.24
N ASN A 344 -7.42 7.32 6.10
CA ASN A 344 -8.50 8.29 5.92
C ASN A 344 -8.05 9.56 5.17
N GLU A 345 -6.77 9.72 4.86
CA GLU A 345 -6.30 10.91 4.14
C GLU A 345 -7.03 11.08 2.78
N PRO A 346 -7.45 12.31 2.41
CA PRO A 346 -8.17 12.58 1.16
C PRO A 346 -7.45 12.13 -0.11
N MET A 347 -6.11 12.08 -0.09
CA MET A 347 -5.26 11.76 -1.24
C MET A 347 -4.74 10.32 -1.24
N VAL A 348 -5.22 9.44 -0.35
CA VAL A 348 -4.64 8.10 -0.14
C VAL A 348 -4.62 7.25 -1.41
N ARG A 349 -5.66 7.36 -2.25
CA ARG A 349 -5.76 6.59 -3.51
C ARG A 349 -4.70 6.99 -4.52
N THR A 350 -4.48 8.29 -4.69
CA THR A 350 -3.43 8.81 -5.58
C THR A 350 -2.05 8.49 -5.02
N SER A 351 -1.86 8.63 -3.71
CA SER A 351 -0.59 8.27 -3.04
C SER A 351 -0.18 6.82 -3.32
N ARG A 352 -1.13 5.87 -3.26
CA ARG A 352 -0.86 4.46 -3.59
C ARG A 352 -0.48 4.25 -5.05
N VAL A 353 -1.04 5.01 -5.98
CA VAL A 353 -0.70 4.95 -7.41
C VAL A 353 0.71 5.50 -7.63
N VAL A 354 1.02 6.66 -7.04
CA VAL A 354 2.34 7.29 -7.12
C VAL A 354 3.40 6.39 -6.49
N ALA A 355 3.13 5.80 -5.33
CA ALA A 355 4.04 4.86 -4.68
C ALA A 355 4.39 3.64 -5.55
N ARG A 356 3.40 3.06 -6.25
CA ARG A 356 3.64 1.97 -7.21
C ARG A 356 4.49 2.42 -8.38
N GLY A 357 4.20 3.60 -8.89
CA GLY A 357 4.97 4.23 -9.96
C GLY A 357 6.42 4.46 -9.59
N LEU A 358 6.67 5.10 -8.44
CA LEU A 358 8.02 5.33 -7.89
C LEU A 358 8.80 4.02 -7.71
N ASN A 359 8.18 2.99 -7.13
CA ASN A 359 8.80 1.68 -6.98
C ASN A 359 9.14 1.03 -8.33
N PHE A 360 8.26 1.19 -9.33
CA PHE A 360 8.53 0.71 -10.67
C PHE A 360 9.73 1.41 -11.29
N LEU A 361 9.78 2.75 -11.26
CA LEU A 361 10.91 3.52 -11.76
C LEU A 361 12.22 3.14 -11.06
N LEU A 362 12.19 2.98 -9.73
CA LEU A 362 13.33 2.53 -8.94
C LEU A 362 13.80 1.12 -9.35
N SER A 363 12.87 0.20 -9.63
CA SER A 363 13.19 -1.16 -10.06
C SER A 363 13.80 -1.25 -11.46
N LYS A 364 13.66 -0.19 -12.27
CA LYS A 364 14.20 -0.07 -13.62
C LYS A 364 15.54 0.67 -13.68
N LEU A 365 16.10 1.04 -12.52
CA LEU A 365 17.49 1.47 -12.44
C LEU A 365 18.46 0.30 -12.70
N PRO A 366 19.70 0.57 -13.13
CA PRO A 366 20.71 -0.47 -13.32
C PRO A 366 21.03 -1.14 -11.99
N THR A 367 20.90 -2.48 -11.93
CA THR A 367 20.96 -3.27 -10.69
C THR A 367 22.28 -3.13 -9.91
N ASN A 368 23.35 -2.67 -10.55
CA ASN A 368 24.67 -2.50 -9.92
C ASN A 368 24.84 -1.15 -9.21
N ASP A 369 23.95 -0.17 -9.44
CA ASP A 369 24.28 1.24 -9.15
C ASP A 369 23.64 1.75 -7.84
N HIS A 370 22.61 1.08 -7.31
CA HIS A 370 21.76 1.65 -6.24
C HIS A 370 21.62 0.79 -4.98
N PHE A 371 22.22 -0.41 -4.94
CA PHE A 371 22.21 -1.40 -3.85
C PHE A 371 20.83 -1.90 -3.34
N ASN A 372 19.73 -1.27 -3.74
CA ASN A 372 18.37 -1.62 -3.30
C ASN A 372 18.06 -3.11 -3.54
N LEU A 373 17.51 -3.76 -2.52
CA LEU A 373 17.00 -5.11 -2.54
C LEU A 373 15.47 -5.05 -2.37
N PRO A 374 14.69 -5.26 -3.45
CA PRO A 374 13.23 -5.16 -3.38
C PRO A 374 12.56 -6.19 -2.46
N ALA A 375 13.16 -7.38 -2.34
CA ALA A 375 12.63 -8.48 -1.55
C ALA A 375 13.74 -9.35 -0.99
N VAL A 376 13.55 -9.86 0.23
CA VAL A 376 14.49 -10.77 0.92
C VAL A 376 14.77 -12.02 0.10
N SER A 377 13.78 -12.54 -0.63
CA SER A 377 13.94 -13.69 -1.53
C SER A 377 14.98 -13.49 -2.62
N GLN A 378 15.34 -12.25 -2.95
CA GLN A 378 16.38 -11.93 -3.94
C GLN A 378 17.79 -11.85 -3.32
N LEU A 379 17.92 -11.93 -2.00
CA LEU A 379 19.20 -11.77 -1.29
C LEU A 379 20.22 -12.81 -1.76
N THR A 380 19.85 -14.09 -1.75
CA THR A 380 20.72 -15.20 -2.15
C THR A 380 21.22 -15.03 -3.59
N ALA A 381 20.32 -14.68 -4.51
CA ALA A 381 20.70 -14.45 -5.90
C ALA A 381 21.65 -13.26 -6.05
N LYS A 382 21.46 -12.19 -5.26
CA LYS A 382 22.32 -11.00 -5.28
C LYS A 382 23.70 -11.30 -4.67
N LEU A 383 23.76 -12.03 -3.56
CA LEU A 383 25.01 -12.49 -2.94
C LEU A 383 25.80 -13.41 -3.88
N ASN A 384 25.14 -14.34 -4.57
CA ASN A 384 25.80 -15.21 -5.54
C ASN A 384 26.44 -14.42 -6.69
N ARG A 385 25.78 -13.35 -7.15
CA ARG A 385 26.36 -12.43 -8.16
C ARG A 385 27.59 -11.70 -7.62
N VAL A 386 27.53 -11.21 -6.38
CA VAL A 386 28.68 -10.56 -5.71
C VAL A 386 29.84 -11.55 -5.59
N ASN A 387 29.60 -12.75 -5.07
CA ASN A 387 30.63 -13.80 -4.94
C ASN A 387 31.26 -14.16 -6.30
N THR A 388 30.45 -14.18 -7.37
CA THR A 388 30.94 -14.47 -8.72
C THR A 388 31.81 -13.34 -9.27
N LYS A 389 31.47 -12.07 -8.96
CA LYS A 389 32.32 -10.92 -9.32
C LYS A 389 33.62 -10.91 -8.53
N ILE A 390 33.56 -11.19 -7.23
CA ILE A 390 34.74 -11.29 -6.36
C ILE A 390 35.70 -12.37 -6.86
N ARG A 391 35.19 -13.56 -7.20
CA ARG A 391 36.02 -14.65 -7.76
C ARG A 391 36.77 -14.25 -9.03
N ARG A 392 36.23 -13.31 -9.83
CA ARG A 392 36.90 -12.80 -11.04
C ARG A 392 38.02 -11.82 -10.74
N LEU A 393 38.06 -11.22 -9.55
CA LEU A 393 39.13 -10.28 -9.14
C LEU A 393 40.43 -10.99 -8.73
N GLY A 394 40.42 -12.32 -8.59
CA GLY A 394 41.62 -13.14 -8.33
C GLY A 394 41.96 -13.36 -6.85
N SER A 395 42.94 -14.23 -6.61
CA SER A 395 43.29 -14.82 -5.30
C SER A 395 43.97 -13.86 -4.31
N LEU A 396 44.42 -12.69 -4.78
CA LEU A 396 45.14 -11.68 -3.98
C LEU A 396 44.23 -10.57 -3.44
N THR A 397 42.93 -10.85 -3.32
CA THR A 397 41.95 -9.86 -2.85
C THR A 397 41.63 -10.01 -1.37
N ASN A 398 41.96 -8.99 -0.58
CA ASN A 398 41.48 -8.83 0.78
C ASN A 398 40.02 -8.38 0.74
N LEU A 399 39.14 -9.11 1.42
CA LEU A 399 37.72 -8.84 1.47
C LEU A 399 37.32 -8.34 2.86
N THR A 400 36.70 -7.17 2.89
CA THR A 400 36.12 -6.60 4.10
C THR A 400 34.61 -6.50 3.93
N ALA A 401 33.86 -7.14 4.81
CA ALA A 401 32.40 -7.05 4.83
C ALA A 401 31.94 -6.37 6.13
N GLN A 402 31.04 -5.39 6.01
CA GLN A 402 30.49 -4.64 7.13
C GLN A 402 28.97 -4.48 6.98
N THR A 403 28.27 -4.53 8.11
CA THR A 403 26.83 -4.32 8.19
C THR A 403 26.51 -3.02 8.92
N PHE A 404 25.56 -2.25 8.41
CA PHE A 404 25.13 -0.98 8.97
C PHE A 404 23.60 -0.95 9.11
N ASP A 405 23.13 -0.27 10.15
CA ASP A 405 21.72 0.04 10.40
C ASP A 405 21.52 1.56 10.29
N ILE A 406 20.69 2.02 9.34
CA ILE A 406 20.41 3.44 9.15
C ILE A 406 19.43 3.88 10.24
N LYS A 407 19.96 4.60 11.24
CA LYS A 407 19.15 5.13 12.34
C LYS A 407 18.17 6.21 11.86
N ASP A 408 16.93 6.12 12.33
CA ASP A 408 15.87 7.11 12.14
C ASP A 408 15.64 7.50 10.66
N MET A 409 15.74 6.51 9.75
CA MET A 409 15.72 6.75 8.30
C MET A 409 14.53 7.58 7.84
N PHE A 410 13.33 7.46 8.42
CA PHE A 410 12.18 8.24 7.98
C PHE A 410 12.10 9.62 8.63
N SER A 411 12.55 9.79 9.87
CA SER A 411 12.34 11.03 10.65
C SER A 411 13.36 12.12 10.33
N ARG A 412 14.50 11.76 9.71
CA ARG A 412 15.62 12.70 9.47
C ARG A 412 15.81 13.10 8.01
N LEU A 413 14.88 12.74 7.10
CA LEU A 413 15.04 13.04 5.68
C LEU A 413 14.60 14.47 5.34
N PRO A 414 15.50 15.33 4.86
CA PRO A 414 15.11 16.66 4.39
C PRO A 414 14.25 16.55 3.12
N HIS A 415 13.13 17.27 3.06
CA HIS A 415 12.25 17.23 1.88
C HIS A 415 12.96 17.69 0.60
N VAL A 416 13.88 18.66 0.73
CA VAL A 416 14.69 19.16 -0.39
C VAL A 416 15.53 18.05 -1.01
N ASP A 417 16.16 17.21 -0.19
CA ASP A 417 16.98 16.08 -0.64
C ASP A 417 16.12 14.99 -1.28
N ILE A 418 14.94 14.71 -0.71
CA ILE A 418 13.98 13.77 -1.31
C ILE A 418 13.58 14.26 -2.71
N MET A 419 13.22 15.54 -2.85
CA MET A 419 12.83 16.11 -4.14
C MET A 419 13.98 16.09 -5.15
N LYS A 420 15.22 16.35 -4.72
CA LYS A 420 16.41 16.21 -5.56
C LYS A 420 16.57 14.79 -6.09
N ALA A 421 16.39 13.79 -5.22
CA ALA A 421 16.49 12.37 -5.59
C ALA A 421 15.35 11.92 -6.52
N VAL A 422 14.12 12.40 -6.29
CA VAL A 422 12.97 12.12 -7.17
C VAL A 422 13.19 12.73 -8.55
N ARG A 423 13.61 13.99 -8.64
CA ARG A 423 13.92 14.65 -9.92
C ARG A 423 15.04 13.92 -10.66
N TRP A 424 16.09 13.50 -9.96
CA TRP A 424 17.15 12.67 -10.55
C TRP A 424 16.61 11.37 -11.16
N LEU A 425 15.75 10.65 -10.43
CA LEU A 425 15.16 9.40 -10.91
C LEU A 425 14.31 9.62 -12.17
N LEU A 426 13.49 10.69 -12.18
CA LEU A 426 12.65 11.01 -13.33
C LEU A 426 13.51 11.40 -14.53
N ASN A 427 14.51 12.26 -14.34
CA ASN A 427 15.43 12.68 -15.41
C ASN A 427 16.16 11.48 -16.03
N PHE A 428 16.62 10.53 -15.22
CA PHE A 428 17.26 9.31 -15.72
C PHE A 428 16.37 8.51 -16.70
N HIS A 429 15.06 8.49 -16.48
CA HIS A 429 14.12 7.82 -17.38
C HIS A 429 13.69 8.73 -18.54
N SER A 430 13.61 10.04 -18.33
CA SER A 430 13.37 11.03 -19.39
C SER A 430 14.48 11.01 -20.45
N GLU A 431 15.74 10.91 -20.04
CA GLU A 431 16.90 10.75 -20.93
C GLU A 431 16.83 9.48 -21.79
N LYS A 432 16.05 8.48 -21.37
CA LYS A 432 15.77 7.24 -22.12
C LYS A 432 14.51 7.33 -22.98
N GLY A 433 13.92 8.51 -23.12
CA GLY A 433 12.71 8.76 -23.90
C GLY A 433 11.40 8.43 -23.19
N HIS A 434 11.40 8.23 -21.87
CA HIS A 434 10.18 8.00 -21.10
C HIS A 434 9.69 9.29 -20.44
N THR A 435 8.48 9.75 -20.77
CA THR A 435 7.86 10.94 -20.15
C THR A 435 6.72 10.61 -19.20
N PHE A 436 6.20 9.38 -19.29
CA PHE A 436 5.10 8.88 -18.45
C PHE A 436 5.25 7.39 -18.19
N MET A 437 4.44 6.90 -17.25
CA MET A 437 4.23 5.47 -17.02
C MET A 437 2.74 5.17 -16.87
N ARG A 438 2.35 3.91 -17.06
CA ARG A 438 1.01 3.44 -16.69
C ARG A 438 1.09 2.61 -15.42
N VAL A 439 0.15 2.84 -14.51
CA VAL A 439 0.06 2.13 -13.22
C VAL A 439 -1.30 1.47 -13.08
N ASN A 440 -1.32 0.21 -12.66
CA ASN A 440 -2.56 -0.49 -12.38
C ASN A 440 -3.16 0.00 -11.04
N THR A 441 -4.40 0.49 -11.09
CA THR A 441 -5.09 1.07 -9.92
C THR A 441 -5.75 0.04 -9.01
N ARG A 442 -6.05 -1.18 -9.51
CA ARG A 442 -6.68 -2.27 -8.73
C ARG A 442 -5.71 -3.41 -8.42
N GLY A 443 -4.81 -3.73 -9.34
CA GLY A 443 -3.84 -4.82 -9.24
C GLY A 443 -2.40 -4.34 -9.02
N ARG A 444 -1.47 -5.29 -8.97
CA ARG A 444 -0.03 -4.99 -8.96
C ARG A 444 0.45 -4.63 -10.37
N GLY A 445 1.47 -3.78 -10.47
CA GLY A 445 2.17 -3.52 -11.72
C GLY A 445 2.12 -2.08 -12.21
N ALA A 446 3.19 -1.73 -12.91
CA ALA A 446 3.33 -0.53 -13.71
C ALA A 446 4.22 -0.86 -14.92
N SER A 447 4.10 -0.09 -16.00
CA SER A 447 4.82 -0.34 -17.25
C SER A 447 5.11 0.95 -18.00
N PHE A 448 6.16 0.90 -18.84
CA PHE A 448 6.38 1.84 -19.93
C PHE A 448 5.63 1.32 -21.17
N GLY A 449 4.88 2.18 -21.87
CA GLY A 449 4.20 1.85 -23.14
C GLY A 449 2.69 1.54 -23.05
N LEU A 450 2.14 1.20 -24.22
CA LEU A 450 0.72 0.86 -24.40
C LEU A 450 0.44 -0.53 -23.82
N THR A 451 -0.39 -0.60 -22.79
CA THR A 451 -0.98 -1.87 -22.37
C THR A 451 -2.20 -2.16 -23.22
N THR A 452 -2.08 -3.12 -24.14
CA THR A 452 -3.16 -3.65 -24.98
C THR A 452 -4.15 -4.38 -24.09
N ARG A 453 -5.37 -3.84 -24.02
CA ARG A 453 -6.48 -4.28 -23.14
C ARG A 453 -6.14 -4.18 -21.64
N ALA A 454 -6.79 -3.26 -20.92
CA ALA A 454 -7.22 -3.52 -19.55
C ALA A 454 -7.89 -2.28 -18.96
N ASP A 455 -9.11 -2.48 -18.49
CA ASP A 455 -9.73 -1.62 -17.49
C ASP A 455 -8.76 -1.41 -16.31
N HIS A 456 -8.77 -0.20 -15.75
CA HIS A 456 -8.06 0.17 -14.51
C HIS A 456 -6.58 0.54 -14.60
N TRP A 457 -6.01 0.75 -15.79
CA TRP A 457 -4.69 1.37 -15.94
C TRP A 457 -4.77 2.89 -16.00
N ARG A 458 -4.00 3.55 -15.15
CA ARG A 458 -3.92 5.02 -15.11
C ARG A 458 -2.59 5.49 -15.71
N LYS A 459 -2.65 6.42 -16.65
CA LYS A 459 -1.46 7.16 -17.13
C LYS A 459 -1.01 8.15 -16.04
N VAL A 460 0.27 8.16 -15.73
CA VAL A 460 0.91 9.05 -14.76
C VAL A 460 2.08 9.71 -15.46
N GLU A 461 1.93 10.99 -15.77
CA GLU A 461 3.00 11.83 -16.30
C GLU A 461 4.06 12.08 -15.23
N PHE A 462 5.33 12.18 -15.63
CA PHE A 462 6.42 12.46 -14.68
C PHE A 462 6.29 13.85 -14.05
N VAL A 463 5.78 14.83 -14.81
CA VAL A 463 5.53 16.19 -14.31
C VAL A 463 4.50 16.17 -13.18
N ASP A 464 3.36 15.52 -13.39
CA ASP A 464 2.30 15.43 -12.38
C ASP A 464 2.75 14.64 -11.15
N LEU A 465 3.53 13.57 -11.36
CA LEU A 465 4.12 12.80 -10.26
C LEU A 465 5.03 13.67 -9.40
N CYS A 466 5.92 14.44 -10.03
CA CYS A 466 6.86 15.32 -9.32
C CYS A 466 6.11 16.36 -8.48
N LYS A 467 5.16 17.08 -9.10
CA LYS A 467 4.31 18.06 -8.42
C LYS A 467 3.50 17.46 -7.28
N PHE A 468 2.96 16.26 -7.47
CA PHE A 468 2.22 15.57 -6.41
C PHE A 468 3.11 15.21 -5.22
N VAL A 469 4.34 14.73 -5.46
CA VAL A 469 5.28 14.42 -4.37
C VAL A 469 5.65 15.69 -3.61
N GLU A 470 5.85 16.81 -4.32
CA GLU A 470 6.15 18.11 -3.71
C GLU A 470 5.04 18.56 -2.76
N ILE A 471 3.80 18.60 -3.24
CA ILE A 471 2.62 18.93 -2.41
C ILE A 471 2.45 17.91 -1.27
N ALA A 472 2.65 16.62 -1.53
CA ALA A 472 2.48 15.59 -0.51
C ALA A 472 3.54 15.64 0.60
N LEU A 473 4.72 16.22 0.34
CA LEU A 473 5.75 16.47 1.34
C LEU A 473 5.46 17.77 2.11
N GLN A 474 5.13 18.85 1.39
CA GLN A 474 4.75 20.15 1.98
C GLN A 474 3.57 20.02 2.95
N HIS A 475 2.55 19.25 2.54
CA HIS A 475 1.30 19.11 3.28
C HIS A 475 1.22 17.79 4.06
N THR A 476 2.23 17.54 4.90
CA THR A 476 2.27 16.35 5.75
C THR A 476 1.74 16.69 7.15
N TYR A 477 0.42 16.49 7.38
CA TYR A 477 -0.26 16.86 8.64
C TYR A 477 -0.89 15.68 9.39
N THR A 478 -0.77 15.67 10.73
CA THR A 478 -1.39 14.67 11.61
C THR A 478 -1.80 15.26 12.94
N HIS A 479 -2.81 14.67 13.55
CA HIS A 479 -3.10 14.90 14.96
C HIS A 479 -2.18 14.05 15.83
N ALA A 480 -1.57 14.66 16.84
CA ALA A 480 -0.92 13.92 17.92
C ALA A 480 -1.42 14.48 19.24
N THR A 481 -1.88 13.61 20.14
CA THR A 481 -2.57 14.01 21.37
C THR A 481 -3.82 14.85 21.05
N THR A 482 -3.79 16.16 21.30
CA THR A 482 -4.90 17.10 21.03
C THR A 482 -4.51 18.21 20.06
N VAL A 483 -3.32 18.14 19.45
CA VAL A 483 -2.80 19.20 18.58
C VAL A 483 -2.56 18.70 17.16
N LEU A 484 -2.75 19.60 16.20
CA LEU A 484 -2.40 19.38 14.81
C LEU A 484 -0.92 19.70 14.59
N LEU A 485 -0.22 18.79 13.92
CA LEU A 485 1.20 18.92 13.62
C LEU A 485 1.43 18.87 12.11
N ARG A 486 2.36 19.67 11.62
CA ARG A 486 2.98 19.51 10.30
C ARG A 486 4.38 18.93 10.45
N GLN A 487 4.73 17.93 9.66
CA GLN A 487 6.08 17.37 9.62
C GLN A 487 6.94 18.11 8.60
N ASP A 488 7.84 18.97 9.06
CA ASP A 488 8.74 19.76 8.20
C ASP A 488 10.03 19.00 7.85
N VAL A 489 10.45 18.06 8.71
CA VAL A 489 11.62 17.19 8.46
C VAL A 489 11.23 15.73 8.60
N GLY A 490 11.67 14.94 7.64
CA GLY A 490 11.33 13.53 7.53
C GLY A 490 10.02 13.29 6.78
N ILE A 491 9.63 12.03 6.75
CA ILE A 491 8.42 11.53 6.09
C ILE A 491 7.65 10.60 7.03
N PRO A 492 6.32 10.57 6.91
CA PRO A 492 5.46 9.88 7.86
C PRO A 492 5.60 8.36 7.76
N MET A 493 5.77 7.69 8.90
CA MET A 493 5.83 6.23 9.00
C MET A 493 4.41 5.62 8.89
N GLY A 494 3.95 5.46 7.66
CA GLY A 494 2.66 4.82 7.35
C GLY A 494 2.05 5.27 6.02
N LYS A 495 2.51 6.40 5.48
CA LYS A 495 2.12 6.85 4.15
C LYS A 495 2.69 5.93 3.08
N SER A 496 1.86 5.58 2.11
CA SER A 496 2.25 4.65 1.03
C SER A 496 3.44 5.12 0.19
N THR A 497 3.64 6.43 0.07
CA THR A 497 4.78 7.04 -0.65
C THR A 497 6.07 7.05 0.16
N SER A 498 6.02 6.91 1.49
CA SER A 498 7.22 7.06 2.32
C SER A 498 8.30 6.00 2.03
N PRO A 499 7.99 4.69 1.94
CA PRO A 499 9.00 3.68 1.63
C PRO A 499 9.73 3.88 0.30
N PRO A 500 9.04 4.12 -0.85
CA PRO A 500 9.75 4.38 -2.10
C PRO A 500 10.56 5.68 -2.05
N LEU A 501 10.07 6.75 -1.44
CA LEU A 501 10.81 8.01 -1.34
C LEU A 501 12.13 7.84 -0.57
N ALA A 502 12.10 7.17 0.59
CA ALA A 502 13.31 6.84 1.34
C ALA A 502 14.28 5.98 0.50
N CYS A 503 13.76 4.95 -0.18
CA CYS A 503 14.58 4.07 -1.00
C CYS A 503 15.22 4.80 -2.19
N ILE A 504 14.52 5.76 -2.79
CA ILE A 504 15.00 6.60 -3.90
C ILE A 504 16.09 7.54 -3.43
N LEU A 505 15.88 8.23 -2.30
CA LEU A 505 16.91 9.08 -1.71
C LEU A 505 18.18 8.28 -1.40
N CYS A 506 18.03 7.11 -0.77
CA CYS A 506 19.17 6.24 -0.49
C CYS A 506 19.80 5.68 -1.78
N ALA A 507 19.04 5.48 -2.86
CA ALA A 507 19.59 5.08 -4.16
C ALA A 507 20.42 6.21 -4.78
N TYR A 508 19.89 7.44 -4.75
CA TYR A 508 20.58 8.64 -5.24
C TYR A 508 21.90 8.89 -4.50
N ALA A 509 21.88 8.85 -3.17
CA ALA A 509 23.08 8.99 -2.35
C ALA A 509 24.15 7.95 -2.71
N LYS A 510 23.74 6.70 -2.95
CA LYS A 510 24.65 5.60 -3.30
C LYS A 510 25.24 5.73 -4.70
N VAL A 511 24.43 6.12 -5.68
CA VAL A 511 24.93 6.39 -7.03
C VAL A 511 25.95 7.52 -6.99
N THR A 512 25.68 8.56 -6.18
CA THR A 512 26.60 9.69 -6.00
C THR A 512 27.91 9.24 -5.34
N PHE A 513 27.83 8.43 -4.30
CA PHE A 513 28.99 7.83 -3.64
C PHE A 513 29.81 6.92 -4.57
N LEU A 514 29.17 6.02 -5.30
CA LEU A 514 29.88 5.17 -6.26
C LEU A 514 30.56 5.99 -7.35
N ARG A 515 29.93 7.06 -7.83
CA ARG A 515 30.54 7.98 -8.79
C ARG A 515 31.74 8.72 -8.19
N SER A 516 31.70 9.11 -6.92
CA SER A 516 32.84 9.79 -6.28
C SER A 516 34.04 8.87 -6.07
N LEU A 517 33.85 7.55 -6.01
CA LEU A 517 34.95 6.58 -5.96
C LEU A 517 35.65 6.38 -7.32
N GLY A 518 35.06 6.87 -8.42
CA GLY A 518 35.62 6.75 -9.76
C GLY A 518 35.95 5.31 -10.12
N ARG A 519 37.22 5.05 -10.45
CA ARG A 519 37.68 3.70 -10.81
C ARG A 519 37.46 2.70 -9.68
N TYR A 520 37.47 3.07 -8.41
CA TYR A 520 37.36 2.10 -7.31
C TYR A 520 35.94 1.57 -7.08
N ALA A 521 34.93 2.14 -7.75
CA ALA A 521 33.54 1.73 -7.62
C ALA A 521 33.30 0.24 -7.95
N HIS A 522 34.09 -0.35 -8.86
CA HIS A 522 33.95 -1.77 -9.24
C HIS A 522 34.31 -2.75 -8.12
N ASN A 523 35.02 -2.28 -7.09
CA ASN A 523 35.43 -3.07 -5.93
C ASN A 523 34.46 -2.99 -4.76
N VAL A 524 33.41 -2.17 -4.87
CA VAL A 524 32.44 -1.94 -3.80
C VAL A 524 31.12 -2.60 -4.18
N PHE A 525 30.69 -3.55 -3.36
CA PHE A 525 29.44 -4.28 -3.52
C PHE A 525 28.52 -3.98 -2.35
N GLY A 526 27.31 -3.51 -2.63
CA GLY A 526 26.34 -3.20 -1.59
C GLY A 526 24.99 -3.88 -1.80
N ILE A 527 24.38 -4.30 -0.69
CA ILE A 527 23.01 -4.79 -0.63
C ILE A 527 22.30 -3.99 0.47
N ARG A 528 21.13 -3.42 0.17
CA ARG A 528 20.32 -2.70 1.16
C ARG A 528 18.88 -3.17 1.11
N LEU A 529 18.34 -3.48 2.29
CA LEU A 529 16.93 -3.70 2.52
C LEU A 529 16.43 -2.65 3.52
N MET A 530 15.76 -1.61 3.02
CA MET A 530 15.35 -0.46 3.85
C MET A 530 16.52 0.11 4.67
N ASP A 531 16.48 0.02 6.00
CA ASP A 531 17.48 0.55 6.93
C ASP A 531 18.75 -0.32 6.99
N ASP A 532 18.64 -1.61 6.67
CA ASP A 532 19.75 -2.56 6.75
C ASP A 532 20.64 -2.48 5.51
N VAL A 533 21.95 -2.30 5.71
CA VAL A 533 22.96 -2.23 4.65
C VAL A 533 24.05 -3.26 4.91
N LEU A 534 24.36 -4.07 3.90
CA LEU A 534 25.57 -4.87 3.82
C LEU A 534 26.48 -4.25 2.76
N LEU A 535 27.71 -3.93 3.15
CA LEU A 535 28.76 -3.44 2.27
C LEU A 535 29.91 -4.43 2.25
N VAL A 536 30.38 -4.79 1.06
CA VAL A 536 31.54 -5.65 0.85
C VAL A 536 32.51 -4.90 -0.05
N VAL A 537 33.75 -4.75 0.41
CA VAL A 537 34.82 -4.09 -0.33
C VAL A 537 35.94 -5.08 -0.60
N ALA A 538 36.35 -5.17 -1.85
CA ALA A 538 37.54 -5.91 -2.27
C ALA A 538 38.73 -4.96 -2.42
N SER A 539 39.86 -5.26 -1.79
CA SER A 539 41.10 -4.52 -1.94
C SER A 539 42.22 -5.46 -2.38
N LEU A 540 43.18 -4.96 -3.16
CA LEU A 540 44.37 -5.73 -3.51
C LEU A 540 45.30 -5.81 -2.30
N SER A 541 45.82 -6.99 -1.99
CA SER A 541 46.79 -7.17 -0.91
C SER A 541 48.02 -6.27 -1.13
N GLY A 542 48.33 -5.43 -0.14
CA GLY A 542 49.46 -4.49 -0.18
C GLY A 542 49.09 -3.00 -0.29
N VAL A 543 47.81 -2.65 -0.45
CA VAL A 543 47.32 -1.26 -0.37
C VAL A 543 46.40 -1.15 0.84
N ASN A 544 46.98 -0.97 2.03
CA ASN A 544 46.22 -0.66 3.25
C ASN A 544 45.70 0.80 3.28
N ASP A 545 46.08 1.63 2.31
CA ASP A 545 45.91 3.08 2.40
C ASP A 545 44.57 3.65 1.90
N ILE A 546 43.55 2.82 1.62
CA ILE A 546 42.28 3.34 1.08
C ILE A 546 41.12 3.32 2.10
N ILE A 547 41.26 2.65 3.25
CA ILE A 547 40.23 2.68 4.30
C ILE A 547 40.84 2.69 5.71
N GLU A 548 41.95 3.40 5.90
CA GLU A 548 42.25 4.07 7.18
C GLU A 548 42.04 5.57 6.99
N VAL A 549 40.81 5.96 6.67
CA VAL A 549 40.39 7.36 6.73
C VAL A 549 39.40 7.49 7.87
N ASN A 550 39.94 7.99 8.99
CA ASN A 550 39.25 8.59 10.13
C ASN A 550 38.42 7.64 11.02
N SER A 551 39.16 6.92 11.85
CA SER A 551 38.78 6.55 13.23
C SER A 551 38.45 7.75 14.14
N SER A 552 38.42 8.97 13.61
CA SER A 552 37.84 10.18 14.21
C SER A 552 36.44 10.48 13.64
N GLY A 553 35.46 9.65 13.99
CA GLY A 553 34.04 10.05 14.18
C GLY A 553 33.25 10.72 13.04
N ALA A 554 33.80 10.92 11.84
CA ALA A 554 33.23 11.88 10.89
C ALA A 554 33.27 11.44 9.41
N THR A 555 32.78 10.25 9.04
CA THR A 555 32.47 9.98 7.61
C THR A 555 31.44 8.89 7.30
N VAL A 556 30.56 8.54 8.25
CA VAL A 556 29.31 7.84 7.96
C VAL A 556 28.08 8.69 8.32
N ALA A 557 28.24 9.63 9.26
CA ALA A 557 27.19 10.59 9.62
C ALA A 557 26.84 11.56 8.46
N ASN A 558 27.83 11.97 7.65
CA ASN A 558 27.61 12.80 6.46
C ASN A 558 27.03 12.02 5.26
N MET A 559 26.84 10.69 5.37
CA MET A 559 26.23 9.86 4.31
C MET A 559 24.69 9.88 4.34
N VAL A 560 24.06 10.42 5.40
CA VAL A 560 22.60 10.31 5.62
C VAL A 560 21.87 11.66 5.58
N ILE A 561 22.57 12.79 5.75
CA ILE A 561 21.95 14.13 5.72
C ILE A 561 22.82 15.04 4.84
N GLY A 562 22.21 15.63 3.81
CA GLY A 562 22.89 16.38 2.74
C GLY A 562 23.50 17.72 3.17
N SER A 563 24.51 17.72 4.02
CA SER A 563 25.33 18.90 4.29
C SER A 563 26.70 18.77 3.61
N PHE A 564 26.80 19.29 2.39
CA PHE A 564 28.09 19.67 1.79
C PHE A 564 28.08 21.18 1.53
N SER A 565 28.82 21.93 2.35
CA SER A 565 29.18 23.32 2.03
C SER A 565 30.30 23.32 0.99
N PRO A 566 30.25 24.17 -0.05
CA PRO A 566 31.26 24.20 -1.09
C PRO A 566 32.39 25.15 -0.68
N THR A 567 33.52 24.63 -0.19
CA THR A 567 34.75 25.44 -0.17
C THR A 567 36.01 24.60 -0.16
N ARG A 568 36.94 25.00 -1.05
CA ARG A 568 38.36 24.63 -1.18
C ARG A 568 38.69 23.32 -1.89
N LEU A 569 38.79 23.43 -3.21
CA LEU A 569 39.93 22.90 -3.95
C LEU A 569 40.34 23.96 -4.99
N ALA A 570 41.12 24.93 -4.50
CA ALA A 570 41.85 25.87 -5.34
C ALA A 570 43.31 25.40 -5.39
N MET A 571 43.77 25.18 -6.61
CA MET A 571 45.14 25.38 -7.11
C MET A 571 46.28 24.53 -6.54
N SER A 572 46.84 23.67 -7.39
CA SER A 572 48.27 23.73 -7.74
C SER A 572 48.61 22.75 -8.87
N ALA A 573 48.85 23.31 -10.06
CA ALA A 573 49.85 22.83 -11.00
C ALA A 573 50.77 24.03 -11.28
N PRO A 574 52.07 23.78 -11.56
CA PRO A 574 52.48 23.94 -12.94
C PRO A 574 53.44 22.84 -13.41
N ARG A 575 53.28 22.43 -14.68
CA ARG A 575 54.29 21.71 -15.45
C ARG A 575 55.08 22.71 -16.28
N SER A 576 56.40 22.62 -16.19
CA SER A 576 57.39 23.37 -16.97
C SER A 576 57.39 22.97 -18.46
N PRO A 577 57.76 23.86 -19.40
CA PRO A 577 57.90 23.52 -20.82
C PRO A 577 59.33 23.03 -21.15
N PRO A 578 59.52 22.20 -22.20
CA PRO A 578 60.84 21.91 -22.71
C PRO A 578 61.28 22.98 -23.73
N SER A 579 62.56 23.33 -23.61
CA SER A 579 63.32 24.25 -24.43
C SER A 579 63.50 23.77 -25.88
N SER A 580 63.40 24.74 -26.78
CA SER A 580 64.01 24.88 -28.11
C SER A 580 65.21 23.99 -28.48
N ARG A 581 65.22 23.53 -29.73
CA ARG A 581 66.44 23.39 -30.55
C ARG A 581 66.19 23.98 -31.95
N SER A 582 67.01 24.98 -32.28
CA SER A 582 67.46 25.41 -33.62
C SER A 582 67.91 24.20 -34.46
N VAL A 583 67.78 24.15 -35.80
CA VAL A 583 68.14 25.10 -36.87
C VAL A 583 67.13 24.96 -38.00
#